data_AF-A0A2A4FN03-F1
#
_entry.id   AF-A0A2A4FN03-F1
#
_cell.length_a   1.000
_cell.length_b   1.000
_cell.length_c   1.000
_cell.angle_alpha   90.00
_cell.angle_beta   90.00
_cell.angle_gamma   90.00
#
_symmetry.space_group_name_H-M   'P 1'
#
loop_
_entity.id
_entity.type
_entity.pdbx_description
1 polymer ?
#
loop_
_entity_poly.entity_id
_entity_poly.type
_entity_poly.pdbx_seq_one_letter_code
_entity_poly.pdbx_strand_id
1 'polypeptide(L)'
;MDFTFQPPFLAGLSGYIAEVGKPFVEARPGDRIDGRLVRRIDLASGRFALVENAKEFTLVPWRPVLENQLGKSASGIMRADGVSWRFGRGRAGPEIS
;
A
#
# COMPACT_ATOMS: atom_id res chain seq x y z
N MET A 1 12.62 19.49 4.05
CA MET A 1 11.38 18.93 3.47
C MET A 1 10.92 17.86 4.43
N ASP A 2 10.20 18.30 5.46
CA ASP A 2 9.72 17.45 6.53
C ASP A 2 8.40 16.82 6.07
N PHE A 3 8.48 15.58 5.59
CA PHE A 3 7.30 14.73 5.37
C PHE A 3 6.75 14.29 6.73
N THR A 4 6.34 15.24 7.57
CA THR A 4 5.49 14.94 8.71
C THR A 4 4.12 14.60 8.15
N PHE A 5 3.75 13.32 8.21
CA PHE A 5 2.39 12.82 8.02
C PHE A 5 1.49 13.48 9.10
N GLN A 6 1.07 14.72 8.85
CA GLN A 6 0.24 15.50 9.75
C GLN A 6 -1.18 14.93 9.76
N PRO A 7 -1.80 14.59 10.89
CA PRO A 7 -3.11 13.93 10.90
C PRO A 7 -4.24 14.91 10.53
N PRO A 8 -4.76 14.84 9.29
CA PRO A 8 -6.21 14.75 9.12
C PRO A 8 -6.67 13.57 8.22
N PHE A 9 -5.79 12.63 7.87
CA PHE A 9 -6.12 11.54 6.93
C PHE A 9 -7.13 10.51 7.46
N LEU A 10 -7.26 10.38 8.79
CA LEU A 10 -8.16 9.41 9.42
C LEU A 10 -9.65 9.68 9.14
N ALA A 11 -10.02 10.93 8.85
CA ALA A 11 -11.42 11.27 8.55
C ALA A 11 -11.91 10.50 7.30
N GLY A 12 -11.09 10.45 6.24
CA GLY A 12 -11.40 9.71 5.02
C GLY A 12 -11.23 8.19 5.17
N LEU A 13 -10.33 7.74 6.04
CA LEU A 13 -10.10 6.32 6.28
C LEU A 13 -11.13 5.70 7.23
N SER A 14 -11.83 6.49 8.05
CA SER A 14 -12.81 5.98 9.02
C SER A 14 -13.89 5.10 8.36
N GLY A 15 -14.40 5.51 7.20
CA GLY A 15 -15.34 4.70 6.40
C GLY A 15 -14.70 3.41 5.90
N TYR A 16 -13.45 3.46 5.43
CA TYR A 16 -12.71 2.27 5.00
C TYR A 16 -12.37 1.33 6.15
N ILE A 17 -12.03 1.83 7.33
CA ILE A 17 -11.76 1.02 8.52
C ILE A 17 -13.03 0.30 8.96
N ALA A 18 -14.19 0.95 8.88
CA ALA A 18 -15.48 0.32 9.16
C ALA A 18 -15.87 -0.73 8.11
N GLU A 19 -15.60 -0.48 6.82
CA GLU A 19 -15.88 -1.43 5.73
C GLU A 19 -14.92 -2.64 5.71
N VAL A 20 -13.63 -2.41 5.87
CA VAL A 20 -12.59 -3.47 5.89
C VAL A 20 -12.56 -4.18 7.25
N GLY A 21 -12.96 -3.49 8.32
CA GLY A 21 -12.98 -4.02 9.69
C GLY A 21 -11.59 -4.23 10.31
N LYS A 22 -10.54 -3.65 9.72
CA LYS A 22 -9.14 -3.86 10.12
C LYS A 22 -8.46 -2.53 10.47
N PRO A 23 -7.48 -2.52 11.39
CA PRO A 23 -6.72 -1.31 11.66
C PRO A 23 -5.85 -0.94 10.46
N PHE A 24 -5.74 0.38 10.24
CA PHE A 24 -4.78 0.96 9.30
C PHE A 24 -3.38 0.97 9.95
N VAL A 25 -2.39 0.47 9.21
CA VAL A 25 -0.97 0.55 9.59
C VAL A 25 -0.18 1.22 8.48
N GLU A 26 0.60 2.22 8.85
CA GLU A 26 1.50 2.94 7.96
C GLU A 26 2.74 2.10 7.64
N ALA A 27 3.09 1.96 6.36
CA ALA A 27 4.32 1.30 5.95
C ALA A 27 5.53 2.20 6.16
N ARG A 28 6.50 1.76 6.98
CA ARG A 28 7.76 2.48 7.18
C ARG A 28 8.89 1.89 6.37
N PRO A 29 9.91 2.68 5.98
CA PRO A 29 11.12 2.13 5.38
C PRO A 29 11.71 1.00 6.24
N GLY A 30 11.88 -0.18 5.64
CA GLY A 30 12.27 -1.43 6.29
C GLY A 30 11.13 -2.41 6.49
N ASP A 31 9.87 -1.96 6.44
CA ASP A 31 8.71 -2.84 6.64
C ASP A 31 8.47 -3.72 5.43
N ARG A 32 8.25 -5.00 5.71
CA ARG A 32 7.80 -5.96 4.71
C ARG A 32 6.30 -5.85 4.59
N ILE A 33 5.84 -5.49 3.39
CA ILE A 33 4.44 -5.37 3.05
C ILE A 33 4.05 -6.62 2.29
N ASP A 34 3.27 -7.50 2.90
CA ASP A 34 2.57 -8.54 2.16
C ASP A 34 1.07 -8.31 2.24
N GLY A 35 0.37 -8.60 1.15
CA GLY A 35 -1.08 -8.49 1.15
C GLY A 35 -1.65 -8.51 -0.25
N ARG A 36 -2.96 -8.37 -0.33
CA ARG A 36 -3.67 -8.28 -1.59
C ARG A 36 -3.87 -6.81 -1.93
N LEU A 37 -3.48 -6.43 -3.14
CA LEU A 37 -3.86 -5.13 -3.67
C LEU A 37 -5.35 -5.15 -3.94
N VAL A 38 -6.13 -4.45 -3.13
CA VAL A 38 -7.59 -4.43 -3.27
C VAL A 38 -7.98 -3.37 -4.29
N ARG A 39 -7.51 -2.14 -4.07
CA ARG A 39 -7.89 -0.99 -4.89
C ARG A 39 -6.92 0.18 -4.75
N ARG A 40 -7.02 1.14 -5.66
CA ARG A 40 -6.44 2.47 -5.51
C ARG A 40 -7.39 3.37 -4.71
N ILE A 41 -6.82 4.17 -3.83
CA ILE A 41 -7.47 5.25 -3.09
C ILE A 41 -6.77 6.55 -3.48
N ASP A 42 -7.54 7.47 -4.05
CA ASP A 42 -7.09 8.83 -4.30
C ASP A 42 -7.37 9.65 -3.01
N LEU A 43 -6.31 10.03 -2.30
CA LEU A 43 -6.37 10.90 -1.11
C LEU A 43 -5.88 12.30 -1.47
N ALA A 44 -6.20 13.29 -0.63
CA ALA A 44 -5.73 14.67 -0.82
C ALA A 44 -4.20 14.79 -0.90
N SER A 45 -3.47 13.89 -0.22
CA SER A 45 -2.00 13.83 -0.22
C SER A 45 -1.41 13.17 -1.47
N GLY A 46 -2.23 12.52 -2.29
CA GLY A 46 -1.78 11.75 -3.44
C GLY A 46 -2.51 10.43 -3.60
N ARG A 47 -2.02 9.60 -4.52
CA ARG A 47 -2.60 8.28 -4.80
C ARG A 47 -1.94 7.22 -3.94
N PHE A 48 -2.77 6.37 -3.35
CA PHE A 48 -2.33 5.25 -2.52
C PHE A 48 -2.97 3.94 -3.00
N ALA A 49 -2.25 2.83 -2.87
CA ALA A 49 -2.81 1.49 -3.02
C ALA A 49 -3.21 0.97 -1.64
N LEU A 50 -4.41 0.43 -1.52
CA LEU A 50 -4.82 -0.32 -0.34
C LEU A 50 -4.32 -1.75 -0.48
N VAL A 51 -3.39 -2.10 0.39
CA VAL A 51 -2.88 -3.46 0.54
C VAL A 51 -3.53 -4.04 1.78
N GLU A 52 -4.38 -5.03 1.58
CA GLU A 52 -5.07 -5.71 2.65
C GLU A 52 -4.31 -6.98 3.02
N ASN A 53 -3.93 -7.11 4.30
CA ASN A 53 -3.39 -8.35 4.87
C ASN A 53 -4.51 -9.12 5.59
N ALA A 54 -4.20 -10.26 6.19
CA ALA A 54 -5.11 -11.05 7.01
C ALA A 54 -5.62 -10.30 8.25
N LYS A 55 -4.80 -9.44 8.87
CA LYS A 55 -5.13 -8.77 10.15
C LYS A 55 -5.29 -7.26 10.07
N GLU A 56 -4.62 -6.64 9.13
CA GLU A 56 -4.49 -5.18 9.01
C GLU A 56 -4.55 -4.76 7.54
N PHE A 57 -4.63 -3.47 7.29
CA PHE A 57 -4.43 -2.94 5.95
C PHE A 57 -3.43 -1.78 5.97
N THR A 58 -2.72 -1.65 4.87
CA THR A 58 -1.66 -0.68 4.70
C THR A 58 -1.88 0.12 3.44
N LEU A 59 -1.60 1.42 3.53
CA LEU A 59 -1.63 2.33 2.40
C LEU A 59 -0.21 2.59 1.96
N VAL A 60 0.05 2.23 0.72
CA VAL A 60 1.33 2.43 0.08
C VAL A 60 1.18 3.46 -1.03
N PRO A 61 2.19 4.29 -1.31
CA PRO A 61 2.13 5.19 -2.44
C PRO A 61 1.86 4.39 -3.74
N TRP A 62 0.89 4.85 -4.52
CA TRP A 62 0.49 4.20 -5.77
C TRP A 62 1.60 4.33 -6.82
N ARG A 63 1.87 3.23 -7.51
CA ARG A 63 2.78 3.17 -8.67
C ARG A 63 2.02 2.57 -9.86
N PRO A 64 2.26 3.02 -11.10
CA PRO A 64 1.58 2.50 -12.30
C PRO A 64 1.70 0.98 -12.45
N VAL A 65 2.82 0.41 -12.01
CA VAL A 65 3.09 -1.03 -12.01
C VAL A 65 2.13 -1.85 -11.13
N LEU A 66 1.54 -1.23 -10.10
CA LEU A 66 0.54 -1.85 -9.24
C LEU A 66 -0.83 -1.98 -9.93
N GLU A 67 -1.09 -1.17 -10.95
CA GLU A 67 -2.35 -1.20 -11.71
C GLU A 67 -2.58 -2.58 -12.35
N ASN A 68 -1.52 -3.18 -12.90
CA ASN A 68 -1.53 -4.53 -13.47
C ASN A 68 -1.65 -5.66 -12.43
N GLN A 69 -1.56 -5.30 -11.15
CA GLN A 69 -1.54 -6.22 -10.01
C GLN A 69 -2.70 -5.96 -9.04
N LEU A 70 -3.63 -5.05 -9.39
CA LEU A 70 -4.90 -4.89 -8.71
C LEU A 70 -5.65 -6.22 -8.67
N GLY A 71 -6.18 -6.55 -7.51
CA GLY A 71 -6.85 -7.81 -7.24
C GLY A 71 -5.91 -9.00 -7.03
N LYS A 72 -4.59 -8.84 -7.13
CA LYS A 72 -3.59 -9.91 -6.91
C LYS A 72 -2.82 -9.72 -5.61
N SER A 73 -2.26 -10.83 -5.11
CA SER A 73 -1.35 -10.80 -3.97
C SER A 73 -0.01 -10.19 -4.37
N ALA A 74 0.39 -9.17 -3.64
CA ALA A 74 1.65 -8.48 -3.80
C ALA A 74 2.45 -8.61 -2.49
N SER A 75 3.75 -8.80 -2.64
CA SER A 75 4.68 -8.78 -1.51
C SER A 75 5.77 -7.78 -1.85
N GLY A 76 6.14 -6.91 -0.93
CA GLY A 76 7.13 -5.89 -1.16
C GLY A 76 7.84 -5.47 0.12
N ILE A 77 8.87 -4.66 -0.02
CA ILE A 77 9.59 -4.07 1.10
C ILE A 77 9.57 -2.56 0.88
N MET A 78 9.03 -1.83 1.84
CA MET A 78 9.11 -0.38 1.85
C MET A 78 10.58 0.00 2.06
N ARG A 79 11.14 0.80 1.17
CA ARG A 79 12.45 1.42 1.31
C ARG A 79 12.26 2.94 1.46
N ALA A 80 13.34 3.64 1.79
CA ALA A 80 13.31 5.09 1.96
C ALA A 80 13.00 5.83 0.65
N ASP A 81 13.32 5.21 -0.48
CA ASP A 81 13.15 5.70 -1.85
C ASP A 81 11.84 5.24 -2.51
N GLY A 82 11.11 4.29 -1.91
CA GLY A 82 9.86 3.77 -2.45
C GLY A 82 9.58 2.33 -2.01
N VAL A 83 8.51 1.71 -2.53
CA VAL A 83 8.23 0.29 -2.25
C VAL A 83 8.80 -0.58 -3.35
N SER A 84 9.64 -1.54 -2.96
CA SER A 84 10.13 -2.59 -3.84
C SER A 84 9.15 -3.76 -3.87
N TRP A 85 8.48 -3.99 -4.99
CA TRP A 85 7.41 -4.98 -5.12
C TRP A 85 7.86 -6.26 -5.81
N ARG A 86 7.31 -7.38 -5.35
CA ARG A 86 7.46 -8.74 -5.87
C ARG A 86 6.07 -9.38 -5.99
N PHE A 87 5.65 -9.62 -7.22
CA PHE A 87 4.35 -10.22 -7.54
C PHE A 87 4.49 -11.72 -7.85
N GLY A 88 3.53 -12.53 -7.40
CA GLY A 88 3.56 -13.97 -7.52
C GLY A 88 3.18 -14.50 -8.92
N ARG A 89 4.10 -15.27 -9.50
CA ARG A 89 3.97 -16.26 -10.60
C ARG A 89 3.98 -15.76 -12.05
N GLY A 90 5.21 -15.52 -12.51
CA GLY A 90 5.67 -15.61 -13.90
C GLY A 90 7.18 -15.33 -13.86
N ARG A 91 8.01 -16.24 -14.37
CA ARG A 91 9.48 -16.08 -14.39
C ARG A 91 9.82 -14.71 -14.99
N ALA A 92 10.59 -13.89 -14.27
CA ALA A 92 10.88 -12.47 -14.56
C ALA A 92 9.73 -11.47 -14.30
N GLY A 93 9.32 -11.30 -13.04
CA GLY A 93 8.70 -10.04 -12.63
C GLY A 93 9.82 -9.01 -12.37
N PRO A 94 9.78 -7.79 -12.92
CA PRO A 94 10.83 -6.80 -12.70
C PRO A 94 10.96 -6.52 -11.19
N GLU A 95 12.20 -6.57 -10.68
CA GLU A 95 12.51 -6.03 -9.36
C GLU A 95 12.45 -4.51 -9.48
N ILE A 96 11.24 -3.99 -9.33
CA ILE A 96 10.97 -2.55 -9.32
C ILE A 96 11.42 -2.03 -7.96
N SER A 97 12.64 -1.52 -7.89
CA SER A 97 13.05 -0.57 -6.86
C SER A 97 12.42 0.78 -7.16
#